data_AF-A0A9D6MTR5-F1
#
_entry.id   AF-A0A9D6MTR5-F1
#
_cell.length_a   1.000
_cell.length_b   1.000
_cell.length_c   1.000
_cell.angle_alpha   90.00
_cell.angle_beta   90.00
_cell.angle_gamma   90.00
#
_symmetry.space_group_name_H-M   'P 1'
#
loop_
_entity.id
_entity.type
_entity.pdbx_description
1 polymer ?
#
loop_
_entity_poly.entity_id
_entity_poly.type
_entity_poly.pdbx_seq_one_letter_code
_entity_poly.pdbx_strand_id
1 'polypeptide(L)'
;MSTIRLSGRVNRIKPSPTLAVDARAKELKAQGKDVISLGAGEPDFDTPEHIKEAAIRAIRDGFTKYTAVDGTPGLKQAVIAKFKRDNGLDYKPEEVL
;
A
#
# COMPACT_ATOMS: atom_id res chain seq x y z
N MET A 1 38.28 -0.73 3.80
CA MET A 1 36.86 -1.01 3.49
C MET A 1 36.42 -0.01 2.43
N SER A 2 35.95 -0.47 1.26
CA SER A 2 35.52 0.42 0.18
C SER A 2 34.17 1.03 0.55
N THR A 3 34.10 2.36 0.65
CA THR A 3 32.87 3.09 0.99
C THR A 3 31.92 3.02 -0.20
N ILE A 4 30.73 2.46 -0.01
CA ILE A 4 29.69 2.43 -1.06
C ILE A 4 29.33 3.89 -1.41
N ARG A 5 29.59 4.29 -2.66
CA ARG A 5 29.25 5.63 -3.16
C ARG A 5 27.83 5.60 -3.72
N LEU A 6 26.89 6.19 -2.98
CA LEU A 6 25.50 6.34 -3.43
C LEU A 6 25.35 7.45 -4.48
N SER A 7 24.27 7.40 -5.25
CA SER A 7 23.93 8.44 -6.22
C SER A 7 23.58 9.76 -5.50
N GLY A 8 23.87 10.90 -6.14
CA GLY A 8 23.55 12.21 -5.58
C GLY A 8 22.06 12.46 -5.33
N ARG A 9 21.16 11.78 -6.08
CA ARG A 9 19.71 11.86 -5.86
C ARG A 9 19.30 11.21 -4.54
N VAL A 10 19.83 10.02 -4.25
CA VAL A 10 19.54 9.31 -2.99
C VAL A 10 20.03 10.11 -1.78
N ASN A 11 21.22 10.72 -1.88
CA ASN A 11 21.78 11.53 -0.79
C ASN A 11 20.97 12.79 -0.45
N ARG A 12 20.06 13.24 -1.34
CA ARG A 12 19.17 14.40 -1.10
C ARG A 12 17.87 14.02 -0.39
N ILE A 13 17.51 12.73 -0.38
CA ILE A 13 16.28 12.25 0.25
C ILE A 13 16.53 12.17 1.76
N LYS A 14 15.75 12.93 2.53
CA LYS A 14 15.79 12.86 3.99
C LYS A 14 15.02 11.63 4.48
N PRO A 15 15.45 10.98 5.58
CA PRO A 15 14.66 9.95 6.23
C PRO A 15 13.25 10.46 6.60
N SER A 16 12.25 9.60 6.50
CA SER A 16 10.88 9.97 6.86
C SER A 16 10.75 10.12 8.38
N PRO A 17 10.33 11.29 8.88
CA PRO A 17 10.11 11.48 10.32
C PRO A 17 8.93 10.64 10.84
N THR A 18 7.89 10.41 10.03
CA THR A 18 6.72 9.62 10.45
C THR A 18 7.11 8.16 10.68
N LEU A 19 7.87 7.56 9.76
CA LEU A 19 8.37 6.18 9.92
C LEU A 19 9.29 6.03 11.13
N ALA A 20 10.10 7.05 11.44
CA ALA A 20 10.99 7.02 12.60
C ALA A 20 10.20 7.02 13.92
N VAL A 21 9.14 7.82 14.01
CA VAL A 21 8.24 7.85 15.18
C VAL A 21 7.52 6.51 15.35
N ASP A 22 6.93 5.98 14.28
CA ASP A 22 6.24 4.69 14.31
C ASP A 22 7.17 3.54 14.71
N ALA A 23 8.38 3.51 14.16
CA ALA A 23 9.39 2.50 14.52
C ALA A 23 9.77 2.57 16.00
N ARG A 24 9.97 3.79 16.53
CA ARG A 24 10.30 3.98 17.95
C ARG A 24 9.14 3.58 18.86
N ALA A 25 7.90 3.90 18.49
CA ALA A 25 6.72 3.49 19.26
C ALA A 25 6.59 1.95 19.30
N LYS A 26 6.80 1.27 18.16
CA LYS A 26 6.80 -0.20 18.08
C LYS A 26 7.93 -0.81 18.94
N GLU A 27 9.13 -0.23 18.92
CA GLU A 27 10.26 -0.68 19.73
C GLU A 27 9.98 -0.56 21.24
N LEU A 28 9.44 0.58 21.68
CA LEU A 28 9.11 0.81 23.10
C LEU A 28 8.00 -0.15 23.57
N LYS A 29 6.97 -0.39 22.75
CA LYS A 29 5.94 -1.41 23.03
C LYS A 29 6.54 -2.82 23.15
N ALA A 30 7.45 -3.20 22.24
CA ALA A 30 8.12 -4.50 22.29
C ALA A 30 9.02 -4.66 23.54
N GLN A 31 9.51 -3.56 24.11
CA GLN A 31 10.20 -3.52 25.40
C GLN A 31 9.25 -3.57 26.61
N GLY A 32 7.95 -3.76 26.40
CA GLY A 32 6.93 -3.83 27.46
C GLY A 32 6.52 -2.47 28.04
N LYS A 33 6.86 -1.35 27.37
CA LYS A 33 6.43 -0.02 27.81
C LYS A 33 5.01 0.27 27.32
N ASP A 34 4.23 0.90 28.19
CA ASP A 34 2.91 1.40 27.84
C ASP A 34 3.03 2.66 26.97
N VAL A 35 2.66 2.55 25.70
CA VAL A 35 2.81 3.60 24.69
C VAL A 35 1.53 3.73 23.88
N ILE A 36 0.94 4.91 23.89
CA ILE A 36 -0.16 5.27 22.99
C ILE A 36 0.45 5.83 21.71
N SER A 37 0.31 5.10 20.60
CA SER A 37 0.79 5.56 19.29
C SER A 37 -0.33 6.28 18.56
N LEU A 38 -0.16 7.58 18.35
CA LEU A 38 -1.08 8.42 17.55
C LEU A 38 -0.45 8.87 16.22
N GLY A 39 0.68 8.26 15.83
CA GLY A 39 1.45 8.60 14.62
C GLY A 39 1.09 7.77 13.39
N ALA A 40 0.43 6.62 13.58
CA ALA A 40 0.08 5.73 12.49
C ALA A 40 -1.07 6.32 11.64
N GLY A 41 -0.90 6.29 10.32
CA GLY A 41 -1.92 6.71 9.35
C GLY A 41 -2.78 5.58 8.80
N GLU A 42 -2.61 4.35 9.29
CA GLU A 42 -3.40 3.19 8.89
C GLU A 42 -4.57 2.95 9.87
N PRO A 43 -5.75 2.56 9.38
CA PRO A 43 -6.87 2.18 10.26
C PRO A 43 -6.52 1.00 11.16
N ASP A 44 -7.17 0.93 12.32
CA ASP A 44 -7.06 -0.16 13.30
C ASP A 44 -7.93 -1.39 12.96
N PHE A 45 -8.89 -1.23 12.05
CA PHE A 45 -9.74 -2.32 11.58
C PHE A 45 -9.00 -3.26 10.62
N ASP A 46 -9.34 -4.55 10.70
CA ASP A 46 -8.88 -5.55 9.76
C ASP A 46 -9.54 -5.38 8.38
N THR A 47 -8.94 -5.98 7.36
CA THR A 47 -9.48 -6.03 6.00
C THR A 47 -10.86 -6.73 6.00
N PRO A 48 -11.89 -6.19 5.34
CA PRO A 48 -13.21 -6.81 5.26
C PRO A 48 -13.18 -8.26 4.72
N GLU A 49 -14.01 -9.13 5.29
CA GLU A 49 -13.96 -10.58 5.04
C GLU A 49 -14.11 -10.96 3.57
N HIS A 50 -15.03 -10.31 2.86
CA HIS A 50 -15.25 -10.58 1.44
C HIS A 50 -14.02 -10.28 0.56
N ILE A 51 -13.15 -9.35 0.98
CA ILE A 51 -11.89 -9.03 0.29
C ILE A 51 -10.86 -10.13 0.56
N LYS A 52 -10.76 -10.60 1.81
CA LYS A 52 -9.88 -11.72 2.17
C LYS A 52 -10.26 -12.99 1.41
N GLU A 53 -11.55 -13.32 1.36
CA GLU A 53 -12.04 -14.49 0.63
C GLU A 53 -11.78 -14.41 -0.88
N ALA A 54 -11.91 -13.22 -1.48
CA ALA A 54 -11.56 -13.01 -2.88
C ALA A 54 -10.05 -13.25 -3.13
N ALA A 55 -9.18 -12.78 -2.23
CA ALA A 55 -7.74 -13.00 -2.32
C ALA A 55 -7.37 -14.48 -2.12
N ILE A 56 -7.97 -15.15 -1.15
CA ILE A 56 -7.79 -16.59 -0.90
C ILE A 56 -8.19 -17.40 -2.14
N ARG A 57 -9.35 -17.06 -2.74
CA ARG A 57 -9.81 -17.69 -3.97
C ARG A 57 -8.84 -17.47 -5.12
N ALA A 58 -8.37 -16.25 -5.33
CA ALA A 58 -7.39 -15.94 -6.37
C ALA A 58 -6.12 -16.79 -6.24
N ILE A 59 -5.62 -17.01 -5.02
CA ILE A 59 -4.48 -17.90 -4.75
C ILE A 59 -4.84 -19.35 -5.12
N ARG A 60 -5.98 -19.87 -4.65
CA ARG A 60 -6.44 -21.24 -4.91
C ARG A 60 -6.64 -21.52 -6.41
N ASP A 61 -7.14 -20.54 -7.15
CA ASP A 61 -7.41 -20.62 -8.58
C ASP A 61 -6.14 -20.38 -9.43
N GLY A 62 -4.98 -20.19 -8.79
CA GLY A 62 -3.69 -20.06 -9.46
C GLY A 62 -3.46 -18.69 -10.13
N PHE A 63 -4.18 -17.65 -9.73
CA PHE A 63 -4.03 -16.27 -10.20
C PHE A 63 -2.73 -15.64 -9.66
N THR A 64 -1.59 -16.14 -10.17
CA THR A 64 -0.24 -15.94 -9.60
C THR A 64 0.79 -15.51 -10.66
N LYS A 65 0.36 -15.35 -11.91
CA LYS A 65 1.21 -14.93 -13.02
C LYS A 65 1.16 -13.41 -13.18
N TYR A 66 2.08 -12.87 -13.97
CA TYR A 66 2.10 -11.44 -14.27
C TYR A 66 0.76 -10.97 -14.83
N THR A 67 0.31 -9.83 -14.31
CA THR A 67 -0.76 -9.04 -14.92
C THR A 67 -0.16 -8.11 -15.97
N ALA A 68 -1.00 -7.39 -16.72
CA ALA A 68 -0.51 -6.24 -17.47
C ALA A 68 0.11 -5.20 -16.52
N VAL A 69 1.02 -4.37 -17.06
CA VAL A 69 1.78 -3.37 -16.30
C VAL A 69 0.86 -2.34 -15.64
N ASP A 70 -0.26 -2.05 -16.28
CA ASP A 70 -1.31 -1.12 -15.87
C ASP A 70 -2.50 -1.79 -15.18
N GLY A 71 -2.30 -3.02 -14.69
CA GLY A 71 -3.28 -3.76 -13.90
C GLY A 71 -4.19 -4.70 -14.68
N THR A 72 -5.10 -5.39 -13.97
CA THR A 72 -6.03 -6.34 -14.59
C THR A 72 -7.21 -5.61 -15.23
N PRO A 73 -7.73 -6.07 -16.38
CA PRO A 73 -8.90 -5.43 -17.01
C PRO A 73 -10.11 -5.29 -16.07
N GLY A 74 -10.35 -6.30 -15.22
CA GLY A 74 -11.44 -6.28 -14.25
C GLY A 74 -11.28 -5.19 -13.18
N LEU A 75 -10.07 -5.01 -12.64
CA LEU A 75 -9.80 -3.96 -11.65
C LEU A 75 -9.95 -2.57 -12.27
N LYS A 76 -9.42 -2.36 -13.47
CA LYS A 76 -9.52 -1.07 -14.18
C LYS A 76 -10.98 -0.67 -14.39
N GLN A 77 -11.81 -1.60 -14.86
CA GLN A 77 -13.25 -1.34 -15.04
C GLN A 77 -13.96 -1.03 -13.72
N ALA A 78 -13.62 -1.74 -12.63
CA ALA A 78 -14.18 -1.46 -11.31
C ALA A 78 -13.82 -0.06 -10.79
N VAL A 79 -12.58 0.38 -11.02
CA VAL A 79 -12.11 1.74 -10.67
C VAL A 79 -12.82 2.81 -11.49
N ILE A 80 -12.95 2.63 -12.80
CA ILE A 80 -13.71 3.56 -13.67
C ILE A 80 -15.16 3.68 -13.20
N ALA A 81 -15.83 2.54 -12.98
CA ALA A 81 -17.21 2.52 -12.49
C ALA A 81 -17.34 3.21 -11.12
N LYS A 82 -16.36 3.03 -10.23
CA LYS A 82 -16.29 3.70 -8.93
C LYS A 82 -16.16 5.22 -9.07
N PHE A 83 -15.30 5.71 -9.96
CA PHE A 83 -15.18 7.15 -10.22
C PHE A 83 -16.42 7.75 -10.86
N LYS A 84 -17.07 7.02 -11.78
CA LYS A 84 -18.34 7.49 -12.34
C LYS A 84 -19.43 7.59 -11.27
N ARG A 85 -19.59 6.55 -10.44
CA ARG A 85 -20.62 6.48 -9.41
C ARG A 85 -20.42 7.49 -8.29
N ASP A 86 -19.22 7.58 -7.75
CA ASP A 86 -18.96 8.34 -6.51
C ASP A 86 -18.49 9.77 -6.79
N ASN A 87 -17.90 10.01 -7.96
CA ASN A 87 -17.25 11.28 -8.30
C ASN A 87 -17.85 11.94 -9.56
N GLY A 88 -18.73 11.25 -10.30
CA GLY A 88 -19.31 11.77 -11.54
C GLY A 88 -18.31 11.86 -12.71
N LEU A 89 -17.16 11.19 -12.61
CA LEU A 89 -16.07 11.29 -13.59
C LEU A 89 -16.10 10.13 -14.58
N ASP A 90 -15.95 10.44 -15.86
CA ASP A 90 -15.82 9.46 -16.94
C ASP A 90 -14.33 9.28 -17.28
N TYR A 91 -13.83 8.04 -17.15
CA TYR A 91 -12.46 7.68 -17.48
C TYR A 91 -12.44 6.53 -18.49
N LYS A 92 -11.42 6.54 -19.34
CA LYS A 92 -11.09 5.43 -20.23
C LYS A 92 -10.13 4.45 -19.54
N PRO A 93 -10.07 3.18 -19.97
CA PRO A 93 -9.12 2.19 -19.44
C PRO A 93 -7.68 2.70 -19.41
N GLU A 94 -7.20 3.38 -20.45
CA GLU A 94 -5.84 3.92 -20.55
C GLU A 94 -5.53 5.08 -19.59
N GLU A 95 -6.52 5.61 -18.88
CA GLU A 95 -6.38 6.69 -17.88
C GLU A 95 -6.28 6.17 -16.44
N VAL A 96 -6.27 4.85 -16.25
CA VAL A 96 -6.12 4.16 -14.96
C VAL A 96 -4.86 3.29 -14.98
N LEU A 97 -4.01 3.45 -13.96
CA LEU A 97 -2.74 2.71 -13.75
C LEU A 97 -2.78 1.94 -12.42
#